data_AF-A0A2P4YAG3-F1
#
_entry.id   AF-A0A2P4YAG3-F1
#
_cell.length_a   1.000
_cell.length_b   1.000
_cell.length_c   1.000
_cell.angle_alpha   90.00
_cell.angle_beta   90.00
_cell.angle_gamma   90.00
#
_symmetry.space_group_name_H-M   'P 1'
#
loop_
_entity.id
_entity.type
_entity.pdbx_description
1 polymer ?
#
loop_
_entity_poly.entity_id
_entity_poly.type
_entity_poly.pdbx_seq_one_letter_code
_entity_poly.pdbx_strand_id
1 'polypeptide(L)'
;MSTASHPETDGQTERANRVVEDVLRSYATSFKSWSTFLPMVEFATNNAEHASTGLTPFYVNYGRHPRVPALLGVERSMAQDAVDIEDNSPAA
;
A
#
# COMPACT_ATOMS: atom_id res chain seq x y z
N MET A 1 -0.08 23.46 13.62
CA MET A 1 -1.42 23.22 14.21
C MET A 1 -2.43 23.64 13.17
N SER A 2 -3.31 22.72 12.73
CA SER A 2 -4.40 23.04 11.81
C SER A 2 -5.51 23.74 12.60
N THR A 3 -5.99 24.89 12.12
CA THR A 3 -7.07 25.67 12.75
C THR A 3 -8.42 25.06 12.39
N ALA A 4 -9.33 24.97 13.37
CA ALA A 4 -10.62 24.27 13.31
C ALA A 4 -11.66 24.78 12.28
N SER A 5 -11.25 25.52 11.26
CA SER A 5 -12.14 26.11 10.24
C SER A 5 -11.43 26.36 8.90
N HIS A 6 -10.45 25.52 8.53
CA HIS A 6 -9.74 25.66 7.25
C HIS A 6 -9.92 24.42 6.35
N PRO A 7 -11.06 24.32 5.63
CA PRO A 7 -11.34 23.19 4.73
C PRO A 7 -10.31 23.05 3.59
N GLU A 8 -9.60 24.13 3.24
CA GLU A 8 -8.54 24.08 2.23
C GLU A 8 -7.30 23.29 2.69
N THR A 9 -7.00 23.26 4.00
CA THR A 9 -5.86 22.51 4.54
C THR A 9 -6.24 21.06 4.83
N ASP A 10 -7.49 20.79 5.21
CA ASP A 10 -7.92 19.46 5.64
C ASP A 10 -8.49 18.59 4.50
N GLY A 11 -8.64 19.13 3.28
CA GLY A 11 -9.26 18.40 2.16
C GLY A 11 -8.52 17.12 1.72
N GLN A 12 -7.22 16.98 2.00
CA GLN A 12 -6.51 15.71 1.78
C GLN A 12 -6.84 14.68 2.85
N THR A 13 -6.83 15.09 4.12
CA THR A 13 -7.23 14.23 5.25
C THR A 13 -8.70 13.82 5.12
N GLU A 14 -9.58 14.74 4.76
CA GLU A 14 -11.01 14.47 4.55
C GLU A 14 -11.24 13.45 3.44
N ARG A 15 -10.48 13.55 2.34
CA ARG A 15 -10.52 12.55 1.25
C ARG A 15 -10.03 11.19 1.73
N ALA A 16 -8.93 11.15 2.48
CA ALA A 16 -8.42 9.90 3.05
C ALA A 16 -9.43 9.28 4.03
N ASN A 17 -10.03 10.08 4.91
CA ASN A 17 -11.05 9.63 5.85
C ASN A 17 -12.28 9.06 5.14
N ARG A 18 -12.73 9.70 4.04
CA ARG A 18 -13.84 9.18 3.23
C ARG A 18 -13.54 7.82 2.63
N VAL A 19 -12.34 7.62 2.09
CA VAL A 19 -11.90 6.31 1.57
C VAL A 19 -11.90 5.26 2.67
N VAL A 20 -11.37 5.59 3.85
CA VAL A 20 -11.37 4.69 5.01
C VAL A 20 -12.80 4.32 5.42
N GLU A 21 -13.70 5.29 5.49
CA GLU A 21 -15.11 5.06 5.83
C GLU A 21 -15.82 4.17 4.80
N ASP A 22 -15.61 4.40 3.51
CA ASP A 22 -16.24 3.63 2.44
C ASP A 22 -15.77 2.16 2.44
N VAL A 23 -14.47 1.93 2.66
CA VAL A 23 -13.93 0.58 2.82
C VAL A 23 -14.47 -0.06 4.10
N LEU A 24 -14.46 0.65 5.23
CA LEU A 24 -15.02 0.09 6.47
C LEU A 24 -16.49 -0.27 6.33
N ARG A 25 -17.28 0.51 5.57
CA ARG A 25 -18.70 0.22 5.31
C ARG A 25 -18.89 -1.10 4.54
N SER A 26 -17.96 -1.48 3.66
CA SER A 26 -18.05 -2.75 2.94
C SER A 26 -17.64 -3.97 3.78
N TYR A 27 -16.76 -3.79 4.79
CA TYR A 27 -16.23 -4.89 5.60
C TYR A 27 -16.90 -5.05 6.98
N ALA A 28 -17.37 -3.96 7.58
CA ALA A 28 -17.95 -3.99 8.91
C ALA A 28 -19.39 -4.56 8.86
N THR A 29 -19.53 -5.87 9.04
CA THR A 29 -20.84 -6.53 9.21
C THR A 29 -21.52 -6.12 10.53
N SER A 30 -20.77 -5.54 11.48
CA SER A 30 -21.32 -4.96 12.71
C SER A 30 -20.49 -3.76 13.19
N PHE A 31 -21.14 -2.84 13.91
CA PHE A 31 -20.48 -1.69 14.55
C PHE A 31 -19.45 -2.09 15.62
N LYS A 32 -19.34 -3.37 15.99
CA LYS A 32 -18.37 -3.86 16.98
C LYS A 32 -17.06 -4.34 16.35
N SER A 33 -17.04 -4.63 15.05
CA SER A 33 -15.88 -5.24 14.38
C SER A 33 -15.05 -4.27 13.54
N TRP A 34 -15.49 -3.01 13.36
CA TRP A 34 -14.81 -2.02 12.52
C TRP A 34 -13.34 -1.80 12.92
N SER A 35 -13.04 -1.76 14.22
CA SER A 35 -11.69 -1.54 14.73
C SER A 35 -10.72 -2.67 14.36
N THR A 36 -11.22 -3.89 14.23
CA THR A 36 -10.44 -5.05 13.78
C THR A 36 -10.00 -4.91 12.32
N PHE A 37 -10.75 -4.16 11.51
CA PHE A 37 -10.42 -3.92 10.10
C PHE A 37 -9.53 -2.69 9.89
N LEU A 38 -9.40 -1.80 10.87
CA LEU A 38 -8.58 -0.57 10.73
C LEU A 38 -7.15 -0.83 10.25
N PRO A 39 -6.39 -1.79 10.81
CA PRO A 39 -5.01 -2.02 10.35
C PRO A 39 -4.97 -2.45 8.88
N MET A 40 -5.98 -3.19 8.42
CA MET A 40 -6.09 -3.64 7.03
C MET A 40 -6.41 -2.48 6.09
N VAL A 41 -7.36 -1.62 6.47
CA VAL A 41 -7.77 -0.46 5.68
C VAL A 41 -6.65 0.59 5.61
N GLU A 42 -5.97 0.84 6.73
CA GLU A 42 -4.79 1.70 6.78
C GLU A 42 -3.70 1.15 5.86
N PHE A 43 -3.41 -0.15 5.96
CA PHE A 43 -2.41 -0.79 5.13
C PHE A 43 -2.75 -0.68 3.63
N ALA A 44 -3.99 -0.96 3.25
CA ALA A 44 -4.45 -0.85 1.86
C ALA A 44 -4.36 0.60 1.35
N THR A 45 -4.78 1.57 2.15
CA THR A 45 -4.76 2.99 1.78
C THR A 45 -3.33 3.51 1.62
N ASN A 46 -2.42 3.15 2.51
CA ASN A 46 -1.01 3.54 2.43
C ASN A 46 -0.26 2.86 1.27
N ASN A 47 -0.79 1.75 0.74
CA ASN A 47 -0.20 0.99 -0.36
C ASN A 47 -0.89 1.14 -1.71
N ALA A 48 -2.00 1.88 -1.77
CA ALA A 48 -2.63 2.22 -3.03
C ALA A 48 -1.78 3.26 -3.77
N GLU A 49 -1.55 3.03 -5.07
CA GLU A 49 -0.90 4.03 -5.92
C GLU A 49 -1.80 5.25 -6.08
N HIS A 50 -1.23 6.44 -5.86
CA HIS A 50 -1.97 7.66 -6.07
C HIS A 50 -1.92 8.07 -7.54
N ALA A 51 -3.09 8.23 -8.18
CA ALA A 51 -3.21 8.40 -9.63
C ALA A 51 -2.39 9.56 -10.22
N SER A 52 -2.16 10.63 -9.46
CA SER A 52 -1.41 11.79 -9.93
C SER A 52 0.11 11.65 -9.81
N THR A 53 0.60 10.83 -8.88
CA THR A 53 2.04 10.68 -8.61
C THR A 53 2.58 9.34 -9.10
N GLY A 54 1.70 8.34 -9.32
CA GLY A 54 2.09 6.96 -9.63
C GLY A 54 2.83 6.26 -8.50
N LEU A 55 2.86 6.87 -7.30
CA LEU A 55 3.60 6.35 -6.14
C LEU A 55 2.63 6.08 -5.00
N THR A 56 2.97 5.10 -4.17
CA THR A 56 2.23 4.82 -2.94
C THR A 56 2.67 5.79 -1.83
N PRO A 57 1.76 6.24 -0.95
CA PRO A 57 2.12 7.03 0.23
C PRO A 57 3.20 6.38 1.09
N PHE A 58 3.17 5.04 1.22
CA PHE A 58 4.20 4.28 1.92
C PHE A 58 5.57 4.46 1.28
N TYR A 59 5.67 4.36 -0.04
CA TYR A 59 6.93 4.56 -0.75
C TYR A 59 7.43 5.99 -0.61
N VAL A 60 6.55 6.98 -0.72
CA VAL A 60 6.91 8.40 -0.53
C VAL A 60 7.46 8.66 0.88
N ASN A 61 6.87 8.04 1.91
CA ASN A 61 7.30 8.23 3.30
C ASN A 61 8.57 7.46 3.68
N TYR A 62 8.76 6.25 3.15
CA TYR A 62 9.81 5.34 3.61
C TYR A 62 10.88 4.99 2.55
N GLY A 63 10.69 5.42 1.31
CA GLY A 63 11.59 5.12 0.18
C GLY A 63 11.68 3.64 -0.20
N ARG A 64 10.79 2.79 0.31
CA ARG A 64 10.74 1.35 0.04
C ARG A 64 9.30 0.87 0.02
N HIS A 65 9.03 -0.26 -0.63
CA HIS A 65 7.73 -0.94 -0.53
C HIS A 65 7.64 -1.78 0.76
N PRO A 66 6.43 -1.99 1.32
CA PRO A 66 6.29 -2.83 2.50
C PRO A 66 6.51 -4.29 2.14
N ARG A 67 7.09 -5.03 3.08
CA ARG A 67 7.26 -6.48 2.96
C ARG A 67 5.94 -7.16 3.27
N VAL A 68 5.16 -7.46 2.24
CA VAL A 68 3.97 -8.29 2.37
C VAL A 68 4.33 -9.77 2.19
N PRO A 69 3.65 -10.71 2.88
CA PRO A 69 3.88 -12.14 2.68
C PRO A 69 3.80 -12.58 1.21
N ALA A 70 2.97 -11.93 0.40
CA ALA A 70 2.90 -12.15 -1.04
C ALA A 70 4.22 -11.80 -1.78
N LEU A 71 4.93 -10.76 -1.34
CA LEU A 71 6.21 -10.36 -1.91
C LEU A 71 7.32 -11.35 -1.53
N LEU A 72 7.27 -11.90 -0.31
CA LEU A 72 8.24 -12.91 0.16
C LEU A 72 8.18 -14.24 -0.62
N GLY A 73 7.07 -14.51 -1.32
CA GLY A 73 6.93 -15.62 -2.25
C GLY A 73 7.35 -15.30 -3.69
N VAL A 74 7.26 -14.04 -4.11
CA VAL A 74 7.60 -13.57 -5.47
C VAL A 74 9.09 -13.25 -5.61
N GLU A 75 9.75 -12.77 -4.56
CA GLU A 75 11.19 -12.49 -4.54
C GLU A 75 12.04 -13.74 -4.82
N ARG A 76 11.54 -14.95 -4.51
CA ARG A 76 12.21 -16.21 -4.89
C ARG A 76 12.13 -16.51 -6.39
N SER A 77 11.13 -16.00 -7.10
CA SER A 77 10.97 -16.27 -8.54
C SER A 77 11.92 -15.42 -9.36
N MET A 78 12.04 -14.12 -9.07
CA MET A 78 12.91 -13.22 -9.86
C MET A 78 14.40 -13.39 -9.55
N ALA A 79 14.75 -13.92 -8.37
CA ALA A 79 16.14 -14.20 -8.00
C ALA A 79 16.68 -15.52 -8.58
N GLN A 80 15.82 -16.43 -9.05
CA GLN A 80 16.24 -17.71 -9.64
C GLN A 80 16.55 -17.57 -11.14
N ASP A 81 15.73 -16.80 -11.87
CA ASP A 81 15.87 -16.63 -13.33
C ASP A 81 17.15 -15.88 -13.75
N ALA A 82 17.77 -15.11 -12.84
CA ALA A 82 19.02 -14.40 -13.12
C ALA A 82 20.28 -15.27 -12.96
N VAL A 83 20.18 -16.41 -12.25
CA VAL A 83 21.34 -17.29 -11.98
C VAL A 83 21.52 -18.35 -13.07
N ASP A 84 20.49 -18.62 -13.88
CA ASP A 84 20.51 -19.66 -14.92
C ASP A 84 21.04 -19.19 -16.28
N ILE A 85 21.39 -17.90 -16.45
CA ILE A 85 21.89 -17.35 -17.73
C ILE A 85 23.43 -17.42 -17.85
N GLU A 86 24.18 -17.59 -16.76
CA GLU A 86 25.65 -17.54 -16.80
C GLU A 86 26.37 -18.86 -17.14
N ASP A 87 25.69 -20.01 -17.23
CA ASP A 87 26.36 -21.32 -17.40
C ASP A 87 26.12 -22.03 -18.76
N ASN A 88 25.75 -21.31 -19.82
CA ASN A 88 25.67 -21.93 -21.16
C ASN A 88 26.36 -21.09 -22.25
N SER A 89 27.67 -20.93 -22.11
CA SER A 89 28.54 -20.66 -23.26
C SER A 89 28.83 -21.99 -23.99
N PRO A 90 28.54 -22.13 -25.29
CA PRO A 90 28.98 -23.29 -26.03
C PRO A 90 30.50 -23.20 -26.21
N ALA A 91 31.22 -24.20 -25.71
CA ALA A 91 32.63 -24.38 -26.01
C ALA A 91 32.81 -24.51 -27.53
N ALA A 92 33.63 -23.63 -28.10
CA ALA A 92 34.13 -23.69 -29.47
C ALA A 92 35.07 -24.89 -29.67
#